data_AF-A0A0G8F5L9-F1
#
_entry.id   AF-A0A0G8F5L9-F1
#
_cell.length_a   1.000
_cell.length_b   1.000
_cell.length_c   1.000
_cell.angle_alpha   90.00
_cell.angle_beta   90.00
_cell.angle_gamma   90.00
#
_symmetry.space_group_name_H-M   'P 1'
#
loop_
_entity.id
_entity.type
_entity.pdbx_description
1 polymer ?
#
loop_
_entity_poly.entity_id
_entity_poly.type
_entity_poly.pdbx_seq_one_letter_code
_entity_poly.pdbx_strand_id
1 'polypeptide(L)' 'MTYLEQINKLSSQLPLVVLQDIHNHVRDWLASGGEENDSYIGQKLRFAENYLKARGTE' A
#
# COMPACT_ATOMS: atom_id res chain seq x y z
N MET A 1 10.18 -10.53 -1.70
CA MET A 1 9.77 -9.17 -1.29
C MET A 1 8.26 -9.18 -1.29
N THR A 2 7.60 -8.86 -0.18
CA THR A 2 6.14 -8.94 -0.10
C THR A 2 5.46 -7.66 -0.57
N TYR A 3 4.14 -7.67 -0.79
CA TYR A 3 3.44 -6.44 -1.17
C TYR A 3 3.46 -5.40 -0.05
N LEU A 4 3.31 -5.84 1.20
CA LEU A 4 3.44 -4.97 2.38
C LEU A 4 4.81 -4.30 2.46
N GLU A 5 5.89 -5.04 2.25
CA GLU A 5 7.25 -4.50 2.22
C GLU A 5 7.45 -3.44 1.13
N GLN A 6 6.80 -3.60 -0.02
CA GLN A 6 6.84 -2.59 -1.09
C GLN A 6 6.05 -1.34 -0.70
N ILE A 7 4.86 -1.50 -0.09
CA ILE A 7 4.08 -0.38 0.44
C ILE A 7 4.89 0.40 1.48
N ASN A 8 5.58 -0.30 2.39
CA ASN A 8 6.46 0.32 3.38
C ASN A 8 7.58 1.16 2.75
N LYS A 9 8.14 0.74 1.60
CA LYS A 9 9.14 1.56 0.88
C LYS A 9 8.55 2.81 0.25
N LEU A 10 7.31 2.74 -0.21
CA LEU A 10 6.58 3.87 -0.79
C LEU A 10 5.97 4.79 0.26
N SER A 11 5.81 4.29 1.50
CA SER A 11 5.15 5.00 2.60
C SER A 11 5.72 6.39 2.85
N SER A 12 7.05 6.55 2.77
CA SER A 12 7.74 7.83 2.94
C SER A 12 7.41 8.88 1.86
N GLN A 13 6.90 8.44 0.71
CA GLN A 13 6.55 9.31 -0.43
C GLN A 13 5.04 9.56 -0.51
N LEU A 14 4.23 8.71 0.15
CA LEU A 14 2.78 8.82 0.15
C LEU A 14 2.30 9.86 1.17
N PRO A 15 1.23 10.61 0.86
CA PRO A 15 0.60 11.47 1.84
C PRO A 15 0.00 10.64 2.98
N LEU A 16 0.06 11.18 4.20
CA LEU A 16 -0.35 10.50 5.42
C LEU A 16 -1.76 9.89 5.33
N VAL A 17 -2.70 10.59 4.71
CA VAL A 17 -4.08 10.11 4.52
C VAL A 17 -4.17 8.83 3.70
N VAL A 18 -3.40 8.73 2.61
CA VAL A 18 -3.37 7.54 1.74
C VAL A 18 -2.65 6.40 2.44
N LEU A 19 -1.54 6.70 3.12
CA LEU A 19 -0.80 5.70 3.87
C LEU A 19 -1.64 5.08 4.98
N GLN A 20 -2.40 5.91 5.71
CA GLN A 20 -3.23 5.47 6.82
C GLN A 20 -4.42 4.60 6.34
N ASP A 21 -5.02 4.92 5.20
CA ASP A 21 -6.03 4.07 4.56
C ASP A 21 -5.47 2.67 4.24
N ILE A 22 -4.31 2.63 3.58
CA ILE A 22 -3.66 1.39 3.19
C ILE A 22 -3.29 0.57 4.43
N HIS A 23 -2.68 1.20 5.44
CA HIS A 23 -2.31 0.51 6.68
C HIS A 23 -3.52 -0.05 7.42
N ASN A 24 -4.62 0.70 7.51
CA ASN A 24 -5.83 0.23 8.18
C ASN A 24 -6.42 -0.98 7.45
N HIS A 25 -6.51 -0.93 6.13
CA HIS A 25 -7.01 -2.04 5.32
C HIS A 25 -6.11 -3.28 5.38
N VAL A 26 -4.79 -3.10 5.30
CA VAL A 26 -3.85 -4.22 5.44
C VAL A 26 -3.95 -4.83 6.84
N ARG A 27 -4.02 -4.00 7.88
CA ARG A 27 -4.13 -4.47 9.27
C ARG A 27 -5.42 -5.26 9.51
N ASP A 28 -6.54 -4.79 8.97
CA ASP A 28 -7.83 -5.49 9.06
C ASP A 28 -7.80 -6.83 8.30
N TRP A 29 -7.18 -6.85 7.12
CA TRP A 29 -6.99 -8.06 6.32
C TRP A 29 -6.13 -9.10 7.02
N LEU A 30 -4.98 -8.69 7.56
CA LEU A 30 -4.09 -9.57 8.33
C LEU A 30 -4.78 -10.07 9.61
N ALA A 31 -5.56 -9.23 10.29
CA ALA A 31 -6.33 -9.62 11.47
C ALA A 31 -7.44 -10.65 11.15
N SER A 32 -7.97 -10.63 9.93
CA SER A 32 -8.93 -11.62 9.44
C SER A 32 -8.28 -12.94 8.98
N GLY A 33 -6.95 -13.07 9.09
CA GLY A 33 -6.20 -14.24 8.63
C GLY A 33 -5.77 -14.18 7.16
N GLY A 34 -5.82 -13.00 6.55
CA GLY A 34 -5.32 -12.77 5.20
C GLY A 34 -3.79 -12.73 5.12
N GLU A 35 -3.25 -12.96 3.92
CA GLU A 35 -1.79 -12.97 3.69
C GLU A 35 -1.26 -11.61 3.23
N GLU A 36 0.00 -11.29 3.58
CA GLU A 36 0.70 -10.08 3.17
C GLU A 36 1.01 -9.98 1.65
N ASN A 37 0.90 -11.10 0.92
CA ASN A 37 1.03 -11.17 -0.56
C ASN A 37 -0.31 -11.40 -1.25
N ASP A 38 -1.42 -11.16 -0.57
CA ASP A 38 -2.72 -11.33 -1.20
C ASP A 38 -2.92 -10.35 -2.36
N SER A 39 -3.68 -10.77 -3.37
CA SER A 39 -4.10 -9.92 -4.48
C SER A 39 -4.76 -8.62 -4.00
N TYR A 40 -5.43 -8.64 -2.85
CA TYR A 40 -5.99 -7.47 -2.20
C TYR A 40 -4.93 -6.40 -1.87
N ILE A 41 -3.82 -6.80 -1.23
CA ILE A 41 -2.72 -5.89 -0.88
C ILE A 41 -1.96 -5.46 -2.15
N GLY A 42 -1.82 -6.36 -3.13
CA GLY A 42 -1.24 -6.03 -4.43
C GLY A 42 -1.99 -4.91 -5.16
N GLN A 43 -3.32 -4.83 -5.03
CA GLN A 43 -4.11 -3.73 -5.58
C GLN A 43 -3.82 -2.39 -4.88
N LYS A 44 -3.68 -2.39 -3.55
CA LYS A 44 -3.31 -1.18 -2.78
C LYS A 44 -1.89 -0.71 -3.13
N LEU A 45 -0.96 -1.64 -3.34
CA LEU A 45 0.39 -1.33 -3.82
C LEU A 45 0.37 -0.66 -5.20
N ARG A 46 -0.31 -1.24 -6.19
CA ARG A 46 -0.42 -0.64 -7.53
C ARG A 46 -1.06 0.74 -7.51
N PHE A 47 -2.04 0.95 -6.63
CA PHE A 47 -2.64 2.26 -6.43
C PHE A 47 -1.60 3.26 -5.90
N ALA A 48 -0.83 2.91 -4.87
CA ALA A 48 0.24 3.73 -4.34
C ALA A 48 1.31 4.06 -5.39
N GLU A 49 1.75 3.07 -6.17
CA GLU A 49 2.71 3.27 -7.26
C GLU A 49 2.18 4.22 -8.33
N ASN A 50 0.94 4.01 -8.80
CA ASN A 50 0.32 4.89 -9.79
C ASN A 50 0.10 6.30 -9.25
N TYR A 51 -0.25 6.43 -7.97
CA TYR A 51 -0.42 7.72 -7.31
C TYR A 51 0.89 8.52 -7.28
N LEU A 52 1.99 7.85 -6.90
CA LEU A 52 3.32 8.47 -6.89
C LEU A 52 3.79 8.80 -8.30
N LYS A 53 3.56 7.92 -9.27
CA LYS A 53 3.87 8.17 -10.68
C LYS A 53 3.11 9.38 -11.22
N ALA A 54 1.83 9.53 -10.88
CA ALA A 54 1.04 10.69 -11.30
C ALA A 54 1.54 11.99 -10.66
N ARG A 55 1.97 11.96 -9.40
CA ARG A 55 2.54 13.11 -8.69
C ARG A 55 3.96 13.49 -9.11
N GLY A 56 4.78 12.54 -9.55
CA GLY A 56 6.17 12.78 -9.97
C GLY A 56 6.32 13.29 -11.40
N THR A 57 5.22 13.67 -12.07
CA THR A 57 5.23 14.22 -13.45
C THR A 57 5.16 15.74 -13.43
N GLU A 58 6.05 16.38 -12.67
CA GLU A 58 6.30 17.84 -12.71
C GLU A 58 7.78 18.12 -13.02
#